data_AF-A0A936WP99-F1
#
_entry.id   AF-A0A936WP99-F1
#
_cell.length_a   1.000
_cell.length_b   1.000
_cell.length_c   1.000
_cell.angle_alpha   90.00
_cell.angle_beta   90.00
_cell.angle_gamma   90.00
#
_symmetry.space_group_name_H-M   'P 1'
#
loop_
_entity.id
_entity.type
_entity.pdbx_description
1 polymer ?
#
loop_
_entity_poly.entity_id
_entity_poly.type
_entity_poly.pdbx_seq_one_letter_code
_entity_poly.pdbx_strand_id
1 'polypeptide(L)'
;MALFAGYSFRPAPVAPAYTYRQFSTIESVVPGGLGRSRVIISDQGDQEVGKDLMNFFSMVGINFKNIANNDRLIVTTINEYVAQGWELHTVTTGVQSNEKTGLFITRYLLRKPV
;
A
#
# COMPACT_ATOMS: atom_id res chain seq x y z
N MET A 1 17.34 49.64 -36.54
CA MET A 1 17.11 48.17 -36.54
C MET A 1 17.20 47.70 -35.10
N ALA A 2 16.07 47.61 -34.40
CA ALA A 2 16.02 47.21 -32.99
C ALA A 2 15.40 45.81 -32.90
N LEU A 3 16.21 44.84 -32.47
CA LEU A 3 15.79 43.48 -32.20
C LEU A 3 15.06 43.45 -30.84
N PHE A 4 13.73 43.36 -30.88
CA PHE A 4 12.95 42.95 -29.72
C PHE A 4 13.16 41.44 -29.52
N ALA A 5 13.95 41.08 -28.52
CA ALA A 5 14.08 39.71 -28.05
C ALA A 5 12.74 39.29 -27.43
N GLY A 6 11.98 38.47 -28.15
CA GLY A 6 10.74 37.89 -27.65
C GLY A 6 11.04 36.95 -26.47
N TYR A 7 10.61 37.35 -25.28
CA TYR A 7 10.48 36.44 -24.15
C TYR A 7 9.39 35.42 -24.52
N SER A 8 9.79 34.27 -25.05
CA SER A 8 8.89 33.16 -25.33
C SER A 8 8.25 32.70 -24.03
N PHE A 9 6.93 32.90 -23.89
CA PHE A 9 6.13 32.25 -22.86
C PHE A 9 6.25 30.73 -23.06
N ARG A 10 6.95 30.04 -22.15
CA ARG A 10 6.82 28.59 -22.01
C ARG A 10 5.58 28.35 -21.17
N PRO A 11 4.52 27.70 -21.68
CA PRO A 11 3.39 27.34 -20.85
C PRO A 11 3.90 26.49 -19.67
N ALA A 12 3.42 26.78 -18.47
CA ALA A 12 3.76 25.98 -17.30
C ALA A 12 3.32 24.53 -17.58
N PRO A 13 4.18 23.53 -17.31
CA PRO A 13 3.80 22.14 -17.50
C PRO A 13 2.55 21.85 -16.65
N VAL A 14 1.48 21.40 -17.32
CA VAL A 14 0.26 20.97 -16.63
C VAL A 14 0.61 19.70 -15.87
N ALA A 15 0.36 19.68 -14.56
CA ALA A 15 0.58 18.49 -13.76
C ALA A 15 -0.29 17.34 -14.32
N PRO A 16 0.28 16.15 -14.54
CA PRO A 16 -0.49 15.02 -15.04
C PRO A 16 -1.60 14.65 -14.05
N ALA A 17 -2.77 14.29 -14.60
CA ALA A 17 -3.84 13.70 -13.80
C ALA A 17 -3.45 12.28 -13.40
N TYR A 18 -3.85 11.84 -12.21
CA TYR A 18 -3.58 10.49 -11.71
C TYR A 18 -4.87 9.80 -11.26
N THR A 19 -4.94 8.50 -11.53
CA THR A 19 -5.84 7.60 -10.81
C THR A 19 -5.07 6.91 -9.68
N TYR A 20 -5.78 6.51 -8.63
CA TYR A 20 -5.19 5.96 -7.42
C TYR A 20 -5.75 4.58 -7.11
N ARG A 21 -4.89 3.76 -6.52
CA ARG A 21 -5.24 2.45 -5.97
C ARG A 21 -4.57 2.31 -4.61
N GLN A 22 -5.34 1.90 -3.62
CA GLN A 22 -4.83 1.61 -2.28
C GLN A 22 -4.75 0.10 -2.08
N PHE A 23 -3.56 -0.39 -1.78
CA PHE A 23 -3.33 -1.74 -1.26
C PHE A 23 -3.04 -1.62 0.24
N SER A 24 -3.81 -2.28 1.08
CA SER A 24 -3.67 -2.22 2.54
C SER A 24 -3.46 -3.60 3.12
N THR A 25 -2.48 -3.76 4.01
CA THR A 25 -2.35 -4.95 4.85
C THR A 25 -2.88 -4.63 6.24
N ILE A 26 -3.71 -5.52 6.77
CA ILE A 26 -4.23 -5.46 8.14
C ILE A 26 -3.74 -6.72 8.84
N GLU A 27 -2.86 -6.54 9.81
CA GLU A 27 -2.17 -7.63 10.50
C GLU A 27 -2.49 -7.56 11.99
N SER A 28 -3.18 -8.59 12.46
CA SER A 28 -3.67 -8.66 13.83
C SER A 28 -2.75 -9.51 14.70
N VAL A 29 -2.44 -8.97 15.87
CA VAL A 29 -1.75 -9.67 16.96
C VAL A 29 -2.82 -9.98 18.00
N VAL A 30 -3.30 -11.22 17.98
CA VAL A 30 -4.27 -11.72 18.95
C VAL A 30 -3.68 -12.95 19.64
N PRO A 31 -3.77 -13.06 20.97
CA PRO A 31 -3.26 -14.21 21.71
C PRO A 31 -3.81 -15.52 21.17
N GLY A 32 -2.98 -16.55 21.12
CA GLY A 32 -3.33 -17.85 20.57
C GLY A 32 -3.53 -17.88 19.06
N GLY A 33 -3.21 -16.80 18.34
CA GLY A 33 -3.25 -16.77 16.88
C GLY A 33 -4.65 -16.77 16.29
N LEU A 34 -5.65 -16.29 17.03
CA LEU A 34 -7.05 -16.21 16.59
C LEU A 34 -7.35 -15.00 15.69
N GLY A 35 -6.32 -14.20 15.38
CA GLY A 35 -6.42 -13.04 14.50
C GLY A 35 -6.87 -13.42 13.09
N ARG A 36 -7.48 -12.47 12.38
CA ARG A 36 -7.84 -12.60 10.95
C ARG A 36 -7.19 -11.45 10.20
N SER A 37 -5.93 -11.66 9.86
CA SER A 37 -5.16 -10.70 9.07
C SER A 37 -5.57 -10.78 7.61
N ARG A 38 -5.82 -9.65 6.95
CA ARG A 38 -6.32 -9.60 5.56
C ARG A 38 -5.70 -8.46 4.77
N VAL A 39 -5.72 -8.62 3.46
CA VAL A 39 -5.50 -7.54 2.50
C VAL A 39 -6.82 -6.86 2.15
N ILE A 40 -6.80 -5.53 2.00
CA ILE A 40 -7.87 -4.75 1.36
C ILE A 40 -7.29 -3.99 0.18
N ILE A 41 -7.94 -4.09 -0.97
CA ILE A 41 -7.62 -3.31 -2.17
C ILE A 41 -8.79 -2.37 -2.42
N SER A 42 -8.51 -1.11 -2.75
CA SER A 42 -9.54 -0.11 -3.05
C SER A 42 -9.11 0.76 -4.21
N ASP A 43 -10.00 1.01 -5.17
CA ASP A 43 -9.79 1.96 -6.26
C ASP A 43 -11.03 2.85 -6.47
N GLN A 44 -11.15 3.51 -7.63
CA GLN A 44 -12.16 4.55 -7.89
C GLN A 44 -13.62 4.08 -7.74
N GLY A 45 -13.89 2.78 -7.83
CA GLY A 45 -15.25 2.25 -7.79
C GLY A 45 -15.46 1.11 -6.80
N ASP A 46 -14.43 0.30 -6.56
CA ASP A 46 -14.61 -0.98 -5.87
C ASP A 46 -13.67 -1.13 -4.67
N GLN A 47 -14.17 -1.86 -3.67
CA GLN A 47 -13.36 -2.37 -2.56
C GLN A 47 -13.36 -3.89 -2.64
N GLU A 48 -12.17 -4.46 -2.81
CA GLU A 48 -11.97 -5.89 -2.84
C GLU A 48 -11.28 -6.32 -1.56
N VAL A 49 -11.86 -7.31 -0.87
CA VAL A 49 -11.14 -7.97 0.22
C VAL A 49 -10.24 -9.03 -0.40
N GLY A 50 -8.93 -8.77 -0.35
CA GLY A 50 -7.91 -9.55 -1.03
C GLY A 50 -7.51 -10.82 -0.29
N LYS A 51 -6.29 -11.28 -0.59
CA LYS A 51 -5.70 -12.50 -0.02
C LYS A 51 -5.62 -12.45 1.51
N ASP A 52 -5.81 -13.60 2.15
CA ASP A 52 -5.60 -13.74 3.59
C ASP A 52 -4.12 -13.62 3.92
N LEU A 53 -3.83 -12.94 5.03
CA LEU A 53 -2.50 -12.87 5.61
C LEU A 53 -2.43 -13.85 6.78
N MET A 54 -1.25 -14.42 6.99
CA MET A 54 -1.04 -15.33 8.10
C MET A 54 -0.80 -14.57 9.40
N ASN A 55 -1.13 -15.20 10.52
CA ASN A 55 -1.02 -14.59 11.84
C ASN A 55 0.43 -14.49 12.31
N PHE A 56 0.76 -13.37 12.94
CA PHE A 56 2.09 -13.13 13.51
C PHE A 56 2.39 -13.95 14.76
N PHE A 57 1.36 -14.38 15.50
CA PHE A 57 1.52 -15.07 16.78
C PHE A 57 0.86 -16.45 16.79
N SER A 58 1.41 -17.30 17.62
CA SER A 58 0.90 -18.62 18.02
C SER A 58 0.91 -18.73 19.55
N MET A 59 0.51 -19.89 20.08
CA MET A 59 0.62 -20.17 21.52
C MET A 59 2.07 -20.16 22.04
N VAL A 60 3.06 -20.35 21.17
CA VAL A 60 4.49 -20.42 21.55
C VAL A 60 5.25 -19.10 21.27
N GLY A 61 4.54 -18.06 20.84
CA GLY A 61 5.12 -16.75 20.52
C GLY A 61 5.05 -16.41 19.02
N ILE A 62 6.00 -15.60 18.57
CA ILE A 62 6.04 -15.02 17.21
C ILE A 62 6.34 -16.10 16.16
N ASN A 63 5.57 -16.11 15.09
CA ASN A 63 5.77 -16.98 13.93
C ASN A 63 6.46 -16.21 12.78
N PHE A 64 7.80 -16.21 12.80
CA PHE A 64 8.62 -15.54 11.78
C PHE A 64 8.42 -16.09 10.36
N LYS A 65 8.04 -17.36 10.23
CA LYS A 65 7.73 -17.96 8.91
C LYS A 65 6.46 -17.35 8.32
N ASN A 66 5.46 -17.09 9.15
CA ASN A 66 4.24 -16.41 8.72
C ASN A 66 4.53 -14.98 8.26
N ILE A 67 5.32 -14.24 9.05
CA ILE A 67 5.77 -12.89 8.71
C ILE A 67 6.49 -12.88 7.36
N ALA A 68 7.53 -13.72 7.18
CA ALA A 68 8.28 -13.76 5.93
C ALA A 68 7.43 -14.12 4.69
N ASN A 69 6.40 -14.94 4.87
CA ASN A 69 5.46 -15.27 3.80
C ASN A 69 4.48 -14.12 3.50
N ASN A 70 4.01 -13.39 4.53
CA ASN A 70 3.24 -12.16 4.33
C ASN A 70 4.07 -11.12 3.58
N ASP A 71 5.33 -10.91 3.97
CA ASP A 71 6.26 -9.99 3.31
C ASP A 71 6.45 -10.33 1.83
N ARG A 72 6.62 -11.63 1.52
CA ARG A 72 6.69 -12.09 0.13
C ARG A 72 5.41 -11.75 -0.64
N LEU A 73 4.25 -11.93 -0.04
CA LEU A 73 2.96 -11.60 -0.68
C LEU A 73 2.87 -10.10 -0.97
N ILE A 74 3.24 -9.25 -0.01
CA ILE A 74 3.26 -7.80 -0.14
C ILE A 74 4.18 -7.38 -1.30
N VAL A 75 5.43 -7.87 -1.31
CA VAL A 75 6.41 -7.54 -2.36
C VAL A 75 5.93 -8.01 -3.73
N THR A 76 5.43 -9.24 -3.84
CA THR A 76 4.91 -9.75 -5.11
C THR A 76 3.75 -8.93 -5.62
N THR A 77 2.78 -8.56 -4.77
CA THR A 77 1.65 -7.73 -5.17
C THR A 77 2.06 -6.31 -5.59
N ILE A 78 3.01 -5.69 -4.89
CA ILE A 78 3.55 -4.38 -5.31
C ILE A 78 4.23 -4.50 -6.68
N ASN A 79 5.06 -5.53 -6.88
CA ASN A 79 5.72 -5.77 -8.17
C ASN A 79 4.72 -6.03 -9.30
N GLU A 80 3.63 -6.77 -9.04
CA GLU A 80 2.54 -6.99 -10.00
C GLU A 80 1.89 -5.66 -10.43
N TYR A 81 1.60 -4.76 -9.48
CA TYR A 81 1.06 -3.44 -9.83
C TYR A 81 2.06 -2.56 -10.56
N VAL A 82 3.34 -2.60 -10.18
CA VAL A 82 4.40 -1.86 -10.88
C VAL A 82 4.54 -2.34 -12.32
N ALA A 83 4.48 -3.66 -12.56
CA ALA A 83 4.48 -4.22 -13.91
C ALA A 83 3.26 -3.79 -14.74
N GLN A 84 2.15 -3.43 -14.09
CA GLN A 84 0.94 -2.87 -14.72
C GLN A 84 1.01 -1.33 -14.90
N GLY A 85 2.14 -0.71 -14.60
CA GLY A 85 2.37 0.73 -14.77
C GLY A 85 1.95 1.60 -13.57
N TRP A 86 1.64 1.00 -12.42
CA TRP A 86 1.40 1.77 -11.19
C TRP A 86 2.73 2.16 -10.53
N GLU A 87 2.80 3.36 -9.98
CA GLU A 87 3.89 3.85 -9.15
C GLU A 87 3.48 3.74 -7.68
N LEU A 88 4.35 3.17 -6.83
CA LEU A 88 4.18 3.27 -5.38
C LEU A 88 4.43 4.72 -4.96
N HIS A 89 3.37 5.43 -4.61
CA HIS A 89 3.43 6.86 -4.32
C HIS A 89 3.70 7.16 -2.85
N THR A 90 3.02 6.45 -1.94
CA THR A 90 3.14 6.70 -0.49
C THR A 90 2.91 5.41 0.28
N VAL A 91 3.66 5.22 1.37
CA VAL A 91 3.42 4.17 2.36
C VAL A 91 3.12 4.83 3.69
N THR A 92 1.97 4.50 4.29
CA THR A 92 1.56 4.99 5.60
C THR A 92 1.29 3.82 6.52
N THR A 93 1.91 3.83 7.71
CA THR A 93 1.68 2.80 8.73
C THR A 93 0.81 3.35 9.87
N GLY A 94 0.09 2.46 10.54
CA GLY A 94 -0.68 2.76 11.74
C GLY A 94 -0.66 1.56 12.68
N VAL A 95 -0.61 1.85 13.98
CA VAL A 95 -0.64 0.83 15.03
C VAL A 95 -1.69 1.21 16.06
N GLN A 96 -2.54 0.27 16.40
CA GLN A 96 -3.44 0.37 17.55
C GLN A 96 -3.23 -0.85 18.44
N SER A 97 -2.91 -0.63 19.71
CA SER A 97 -2.66 -1.71 20.66
C SER A 97 -3.32 -1.47 22.01
N ASN A 98 -3.69 -2.55 22.68
CA ASN A 98 -4.01 -2.60 24.09
C ASN A 98 -3.16 -3.70 24.77
N GLU A 99 -3.40 -3.98 26.05
CA GLU A 99 -2.62 -4.95 26.84
C GLU A 99 -2.52 -6.36 26.22
N LYS A 100 -3.51 -6.78 25.42
CA LYS A 100 -3.62 -8.16 24.92
C LYS A 100 -3.60 -8.26 23.41
N THR A 101 -4.02 -7.23 22.68
CA THR A 101 -4.19 -7.26 21.22
C THR A 101 -3.51 -6.08 20.56
N GLY A 102 -2.97 -6.30 19.36
CA GLY A 102 -2.46 -5.27 18.48
C GLY A 102 -3.07 -5.38 17.08
N LEU A 103 -3.20 -4.24 16.42
CA LEU A 103 -3.56 -4.12 15.02
C LEU A 103 -2.51 -3.26 14.33
N PHE A 104 -1.89 -3.82 13.30
CA PHE A 104 -0.98 -3.14 12.41
C PHE A 104 -1.70 -2.94 11.08
N ILE A 105 -1.70 -1.71 10.57
CA ILE A 105 -2.18 -1.40 9.23
C ILE A 105 -1.07 -0.72 8.45
N THR A 106 -0.80 -1.21 7.24
CA THR A 106 0.07 -0.52 6.29
C THR A 106 -0.72 -0.24 5.03
N ARG A 107 -0.76 1.02 4.62
CA ARG A 107 -1.43 1.49 3.40
C ARG A 107 -0.37 1.87 2.38
N TYR A 108 -0.36 1.15 1.27
CA TYR A 108 0.44 1.41 0.09
C TYR A 108 -0.48 2.12 -0.91
N LEU A 109 -0.31 3.44 -1.05
CA LEU A 109 -1.01 4.22 -2.05
C LEU A 109 -0.20 4.18 -3.34
N LEU A 110 -0.81 3.63 -4.38
CA LEU A 110 -0.27 3.61 -5.73
C LEU A 110 -1.00 4.62 -6.59
N ARG A 111 -0.30 5.17 -7.58
CA ARG A 111 -0.87 6.07 -8.58
C ARG A 111 -0.45 5.68 -9.99
N LYS A 112 -1.28 6.00 -10.97
CA LYS A 112 -0.95 5.84 -12.40
C LYS A 112 -1.46 7.06 -13.15
N PRO A 113 -0.68 7.64 -14.09
CA PRO A 113 -1.19 8.71 -14.95
C PRO A 113 -2.49 8.28 -15.65
N VAL A 114 -3.44 9.21 -15.76
CA VAL A 114 -4.68 9.01 -16.53
C VAL A 114 -4.40 9.21 -18.02
#